data_AF-A0A928JHN4-F1
#
_entry.id   AF-A0A928JHN4-F1
#
_cell.length_a   1.000
_cell.length_b   1.000
_cell.length_c   1.000
_cell.angle_alpha   90.00
_cell.angle_beta   90.00
_cell.angle_gamma   90.00
#
_symmetry.space_group_name_H-M   'P 1'
#
loop_
_entity.id
_entity.type
_entity.pdbx_description
1 polymer ?
#
loop_
_entity_poly.entity_id
_entity_poly.type
_entity_poly.pdbx_seq_one_letter_code
_entity_poly.pdbx_strand_id
1 'polypeptide(L)'
;MEHSPDGKAYLVAHGSDLKFYPVKPENFAHNSWITGDQIYLIRVTPSPETINDPGAYEFYAGKDADGNPIWTGDFSKIAPLLEWQNNMGCVTVTYNAPLGRYFMAVTDGRDTCSEMNTYILESESLTGEWKLVTYMRSFCEQAFFVNFPTKFISPDGRKMIMCYSANFAPQANGHALRSNPPESSPGMVMTEIELLER
;
A
#
# COMPACT_ATOMS: atom_id res chain seq x y z
N MET A 1 4.40 15.20 12.47
CA MET A 1 5.71 15.11 11.79
C MET A 1 6.82 14.51 12.65
N GLU A 2 6.53 14.03 13.86
CA GLU A 2 7.52 13.54 14.83
C GLU A 2 8.51 12.50 14.28
N HIS A 3 8.04 11.57 13.44
CA HIS A 3 8.87 10.50 12.85
C HIS A 3 9.13 10.68 11.35
N SER A 4 8.91 11.87 10.81
CA SER A 4 9.29 12.14 9.42
C SER A 4 10.82 12.23 9.32
N PRO A 5 11.45 11.52 8.37
CA PRO A 5 12.91 11.49 8.26
C PRO A 5 13.53 12.86 7.90
N ASP A 6 12.76 13.71 7.22
CA ASP A 6 13.22 14.99 6.65
C ASP A 6 12.18 16.12 6.82
N GLY A 7 11.18 15.92 7.68
CA GLY A 7 10.10 16.87 7.92
C GLY A 7 9.06 16.94 6.79
N LYS A 8 9.13 16.08 5.77
CA LYS A 8 8.15 15.99 4.68
C LYS A 8 6.99 15.07 5.01
N ALA A 9 5.80 15.44 4.56
CA ALA A 9 4.65 14.53 4.53
C ALA A 9 4.76 13.65 3.28
N TYR A 10 4.68 12.34 3.46
CA TYR A 10 4.76 11.36 2.39
C TYR A 10 3.37 10.84 2.06
N LEU A 11 3.08 10.67 0.77
CA LEU A 11 1.87 10.04 0.27
C LEU A 11 2.28 8.87 -0.62
N VAL A 12 1.55 7.77 -0.49
CA VAL A 12 1.70 6.58 -1.31
C VAL A 12 0.47 6.43 -2.20
N ALA A 13 0.69 6.03 -3.44
CA ALA A 13 -0.37 5.76 -4.39
C ALA A 13 -0.02 4.52 -5.20
N HIS A 14 -1.02 3.83 -5.71
CA HIS A 14 -0.80 2.79 -6.71
C HIS A 14 -1.16 3.32 -8.10
N GLY A 15 -0.69 2.65 -9.13
CA GLY A 15 -1.05 2.94 -10.51
C GLY A 15 -0.54 1.88 -11.47
N SER A 16 -0.80 2.09 -12.76
CA SER A 16 -0.25 1.29 -13.85
C SER A 16 0.36 2.22 -14.89
N ASP A 17 1.67 2.11 -15.08
CA ASP A 17 2.42 2.76 -16.15
C ASP A 17 2.97 1.69 -17.09
N LEU A 18 2.46 1.72 -18.31
CA LEU A 18 2.79 0.77 -19.37
C LEU A 18 4.24 0.89 -19.84
N LYS A 19 5.00 1.92 -19.45
CA LYS A 19 6.43 2.01 -19.80
C LYS A 19 7.29 0.93 -19.12
N PHE A 20 6.81 0.33 -18.03
CA PHE A 20 7.54 -0.70 -17.29
C PHE A 20 7.18 -2.13 -17.70
N TYR A 21 6.07 -2.33 -18.42
CA TYR A 21 5.58 -3.66 -18.81
C TYR A 21 5.10 -3.71 -20.26
N PRO A 22 5.26 -4.84 -20.96
CA PRO A 22 4.74 -4.96 -22.32
C PRO A 22 3.21 -4.86 -22.33
N VAL A 23 2.67 -3.96 -23.16
CA VAL A 23 1.23 -3.81 -23.36
C VAL A 23 0.69 -5.04 -24.07
N LYS A 24 -0.30 -5.70 -23.46
CA LYS A 24 -1.10 -6.74 -24.12
C LYS A 24 -2.59 -6.38 -24.06
N PRO A 25 -3.41 -6.78 -25.04
CA PRO A 25 -4.85 -6.49 -25.03
C PRO A 25 -5.57 -6.89 -23.73
N GLU A 26 -5.14 -7.98 -23.09
CA GLU A 26 -5.69 -8.46 -21.83
C GLU A 26 -5.36 -7.57 -20.62
N ASN A 27 -4.31 -6.74 -20.69
CA ASN A 27 -3.79 -5.92 -19.58
C ASN A 27 -3.53 -4.46 -20.02
N PHE A 28 -4.34 -3.92 -20.93
CA PHE A 28 -4.09 -2.62 -21.58
C PHE A 28 -4.01 -1.45 -20.58
N ALA A 29 -4.54 -1.62 -19.36
CA ALA A 29 -4.12 -0.91 -18.15
C ALA A 29 -4.71 -1.66 -16.92
N HIS A 30 -3.87 -2.29 -16.10
CA HIS A 30 -4.32 -2.94 -14.86
C HIS A 30 -4.48 -1.88 -13.74
N ASN A 31 -5.30 -0.85 -14.00
CA ASN A 31 -5.48 0.30 -13.12
C ASN A 31 -6.97 0.53 -12.81
N SER A 32 -7.35 0.33 -11.55
CA SER A 32 -8.71 0.56 -11.07
C SER A 32 -8.67 1.19 -9.67
N TRP A 33 -9.76 1.18 -8.94
CA TRP A 33 -9.74 1.63 -7.54
C TRP A 33 -8.92 0.70 -6.62
N ILE A 34 -8.73 -0.57 -7.02
CA ILE A 34 -8.14 -1.64 -6.19
C ILE A 34 -7.03 -2.44 -6.90
N THR A 35 -6.77 -2.16 -8.18
CA THR A 35 -5.73 -2.83 -8.98
C THR A 35 -4.69 -1.82 -9.47
N GLY A 36 -3.42 -2.25 -9.47
CA GLY A 36 -2.28 -1.51 -10.01
C GLY A 36 -1.17 -2.47 -10.42
N ASP A 37 -0.09 -1.93 -10.99
CA ASP A 37 1.16 -2.66 -11.26
C ASP A 37 2.36 -2.06 -10.53
N GLN A 38 2.23 -0.81 -10.10
CA GLN A 38 3.25 -0.06 -9.39
C GLN A 38 2.70 0.64 -8.15
N ILE A 39 3.61 0.89 -7.21
CA ILE A 39 3.41 1.78 -6.08
C ILE A 39 4.34 2.98 -6.27
N TYR A 40 3.80 4.18 -6.11
CA TYR A 40 4.48 5.46 -6.23
C TYR A 40 4.56 6.15 -4.88
N LEU A 41 5.61 6.95 -4.71
CA LEU A 41 5.86 7.73 -3.52
C LEU A 41 6.05 9.20 -3.90
N ILE A 42 5.31 10.07 -3.23
CA ILE A 42 5.42 11.53 -3.36
C ILE A 42 5.57 12.15 -1.98
N ARG A 43 6.15 13.35 -1.93
CA ARG A 43 6.29 14.07 -0.67
C ARG A 43 6.09 15.56 -0.84
N VAL A 44 5.77 16.23 0.26
CA VAL A 44 5.54 17.68 0.30
C VAL A 44 6.00 18.25 1.64
N THR A 45 6.49 19.49 1.67
CA THR A 45 6.65 20.22 2.93
C THR A 45 5.26 20.58 3.44
N PRO A 46 4.76 20.04 4.56
CA PRO A 46 3.34 20.16 4.88
C PRO A 46 2.94 21.55 5.38
N SER A 47 1.98 22.17 4.70
CA SER A 47 1.21 23.33 5.14
C SER A 47 -0.17 23.33 4.45
N PRO A 48 -1.16 24.11 4.93
CA PRO A 48 -2.44 24.25 4.23
C PRO A 48 -2.30 24.73 2.78
N GLU A 49 -1.29 25.54 2.48
CA GLU A 49 -1.02 26.07 1.13
C GLU A 49 -0.39 25.00 0.24
N THR A 50 0.69 24.39 0.70
CA THR A 50 1.50 23.44 -0.08
C THR A 50 0.80 22.11 -0.36
N ILE A 51 -0.03 21.61 0.57
CA ILE A 51 -0.81 20.38 0.35
C ILE A 51 -1.87 20.56 -0.75
N ASN A 52 -2.29 21.81 -1.02
CA ASN A 52 -3.26 22.16 -2.05
C ASN A 52 -2.61 22.71 -3.32
N ASP A 53 -1.27 22.71 -3.40
CA ASP A 53 -0.50 23.16 -4.56
C ASP A 53 0.23 21.98 -5.22
N PRO A 54 -0.22 21.49 -6.39
CA PRO A 54 0.47 20.44 -7.12
C PRO A 54 1.95 20.76 -7.42
N GLY A 55 2.31 22.05 -7.55
CA GLY A 55 3.69 22.48 -7.81
C GLY A 55 4.63 22.38 -6.59
N ALA A 56 4.09 22.16 -5.39
CA ALA A 56 4.87 22.02 -4.16
C ALA A 56 5.34 20.57 -3.90
N TYR A 57 4.87 19.61 -4.70
CA TYR A 57 5.19 18.19 -4.54
C TYR A 57 6.51 17.80 -5.18
N GLU A 58 7.18 16.87 -4.51
CA GLU A 58 8.35 16.16 -5.04
C GLU A 58 7.96 14.69 -5.29
N PHE A 59 8.38 14.15 -6.42
CA PHE A 59 8.10 12.80 -6.89
C PHE A 59 9.36 11.95 -6.76
N TYR A 60 9.21 10.72 -6.26
CA TYR A 60 10.30 9.75 -6.26
C TYR A 60 10.66 9.38 -7.70
N ALA A 61 11.94 9.47 -8.04
CA ALA A 61 12.45 9.26 -9.41
C ALA A 61 13.52 8.15 -9.46
N GLY A 62 13.45 7.20 -8.53
CA GLY A 62 14.40 6.08 -8.43
C GLY A 62 15.56 6.39 -7.51
N LYS A 63 16.69 5.72 -7.74
CA LYS A 63 17.92 5.85 -6.94
C LYS A 63 19.10 6.25 -7.81
N ASP A 64 20.03 6.99 -7.21
CA ASP A 64 21.34 7.23 -7.81
C ASP A 64 22.25 5.98 -7.71
N ALA A 65 23.48 6.11 -8.20
CA ALA A 65 24.46 5.02 -8.18
C ALA A 65 24.87 4.57 -6.77
N ASP A 66 24.71 5.44 -5.77
CA ASP A 66 25.03 5.18 -4.36
C ASP A 66 23.80 4.62 -3.60
N GLY A 67 22.65 4.51 -4.27
CA GLY A 67 21.41 4.00 -3.70
C GLY A 67 20.56 5.05 -2.99
N ASN A 68 20.90 6.35 -3.08
CA ASN A 68 20.11 7.42 -2.47
C ASN A 68 18.87 7.73 -3.32
N PRO A 69 17.73 8.06 -2.70
CA PRO A 69 16.52 8.39 -3.44
C PRO A 69 16.66 9.72 -4.19
N ILE A 70 16.29 9.72 -5.46
CA ILE A 70 16.20 10.93 -6.28
C ILE A 70 14.78 11.48 -6.14
N TRP A 71 14.70 12.78 -5.86
CA TRP A 71 13.44 13.53 -5.78
C TRP A 71 13.42 14.62 -6.84
N THR A 72 12.28 14.77 -7.51
CA THR A 72 12.12 15.74 -8.60
C THR A 72 10.78 16.46 -8.51
N GLY A 73 10.72 17.73 -8.91
CA GLY A 73 9.46 18.45 -9.10
C GLY A 73 8.80 18.18 -10.46
N ASP A 74 9.45 17.41 -11.34
CA ASP A 74 8.96 17.09 -12.68
C ASP A 74 8.21 15.75 -12.65
N PHE A 75 6.87 15.82 -12.65
CA PHE A 75 6.01 14.63 -12.62
C PHE A 75 6.32 13.63 -13.74
N SER A 76 6.78 14.08 -14.91
CA SER A 76 7.09 13.18 -16.03
C SER A 76 8.23 12.20 -15.73
N LYS A 77 9.05 12.52 -14.73
CA LYS A 77 10.21 11.70 -14.29
C LYS A 77 9.88 10.79 -13.12
N ILE A 78 8.63 10.73 -12.66
CA ILE A 78 8.25 9.83 -11.58
C ILE A 78 8.58 8.38 -11.95
N ALA A 79 9.18 7.70 -10.99
CA ALA A 79 9.50 6.28 -11.05
C ALA A 79 8.75 5.53 -9.94
N PRO A 80 8.42 4.26 -10.15
CA PRO A 80 7.79 3.45 -9.15
C PRO A 80 8.76 3.18 -7.99
N LEU A 81 8.21 3.21 -6.77
CA LEU A 81 8.88 2.75 -5.58
C LEU A 81 9.00 1.21 -5.60
N LEU A 82 7.92 0.53 -5.97
CA LEU A 82 7.83 -0.92 -6.09
C LEU A 82 7.01 -1.29 -7.32
N GLU A 83 7.32 -2.44 -7.89
CA GLU A 83 6.62 -2.98 -9.05
C GLU A 83 6.35 -4.47 -8.88
N TRP A 84 5.14 -4.90 -9.21
CA TRP A 84 4.80 -6.31 -9.37
C TRP A 84 3.58 -6.43 -10.28
N GLN A 85 3.83 -6.74 -11.55
CA GLN A 85 2.80 -6.82 -12.57
C GLN A 85 1.61 -7.67 -12.12
N ASN A 86 0.40 -7.14 -12.23
CA ASN A 86 -0.87 -7.77 -11.86
C ASN A 86 -1.05 -8.10 -10.36
N ASN A 87 -0.13 -7.66 -9.50
CA ASN A 87 -0.13 -8.02 -8.08
C ASN A 87 -0.04 -6.78 -7.18
N MET A 88 -0.16 -5.56 -7.71
CA MET A 88 -0.26 -4.33 -6.92
C MET A 88 -1.71 -3.82 -6.88
N GLY A 89 -1.97 -2.79 -6.07
CA GLY A 89 -3.29 -2.20 -5.93
C GLY A 89 -3.40 -1.30 -4.70
N CYS A 90 -4.58 -1.23 -4.09
CA CYS A 90 -4.81 -0.37 -2.92
C CYS A 90 -3.71 -0.56 -1.88
N VAL A 91 -3.08 0.54 -1.48
CA VAL A 91 -1.86 0.53 -0.69
C VAL A 91 -1.98 1.49 0.49
N THR A 92 -1.49 1.06 1.65
CA THR A 92 -1.28 1.92 2.81
C THR A 92 0.11 1.67 3.41
N VAL A 93 0.67 2.68 4.07
CA VAL A 93 1.95 2.56 4.79
C VAL A 93 1.81 3.15 6.18
N THR A 94 2.28 2.41 7.17
CA THR A 94 2.29 2.79 8.58
C THR A 94 3.71 2.70 9.14
N TYR A 95 4.13 3.68 9.93
CA TYR A 95 5.37 3.58 10.71
C TYR A 95 5.11 3.02 12.11
N ASN A 96 5.76 1.91 12.44
CA ASN A 96 5.80 1.31 13.76
C ASN A 96 7.04 1.83 14.51
N ALA A 97 6.84 2.88 15.32
CA ALA A 97 7.92 3.58 15.99
C ALA A 97 8.73 2.71 16.98
N PRO A 98 8.11 1.84 17.82
CA PRO A 98 8.87 0.95 18.69
C PRO A 98 9.84 0.01 17.97
N LEU A 99 9.49 -0.46 16.77
CA LEU A 99 10.35 -1.34 15.97
C LEU A 99 11.26 -0.60 14.99
N GLY A 100 11.03 0.69 14.75
CA GLY A 100 11.75 1.45 13.73
C GLY A 100 11.50 0.94 12.31
N ARG A 101 10.29 0.47 12.02
CA ARG A 101 9.94 -0.17 10.73
C ARG A 101 8.71 0.47 10.12
N TYR A 102 8.69 0.55 8.80
CA TYR A 102 7.48 0.80 8.02
C TYR A 102 6.83 -0.52 7.63
N PHE A 103 5.52 -0.60 7.74
CA PHE A 103 4.70 -1.69 7.24
C PHE A 103 3.81 -1.17 6.11
N MET A 104 3.87 -1.81 4.95
CA MET A 104 3.03 -1.52 3.81
C MET A 104 2.03 -2.64 3.63
N ALA A 105 0.74 -2.33 3.61
CA ALA A 105 -0.30 -3.27 3.22
C ALA A 105 -0.69 -3.00 1.78
N VAL A 106 -0.72 -4.05 0.95
CA VAL A 106 -1.18 -3.98 -0.43
C VAL A 106 -2.28 -5.01 -0.63
N THR A 107 -3.38 -4.60 -1.25
CA THR A 107 -4.38 -5.51 -1.79
C THR A 107 -4.25 -5.56 -3.30
N ASP A 108 -4.04 -6.76 -3.86
CA ASP A 108 -4.21 -6.99 -5.30
C ASP A 108 -5.70 -7.20 -5.60
N GLY A 109 -6.27 -6.29 -6.37
CA GLY A 109 -7.69 -6.33 -6.69
C GLY A 109 -8.09 -7.38 -7.74
N ARG A 110 -7.11 -8.01 -8.39
CA ARG A 110 -7.27 -8.91 -9.55
C ARG A 110 -8.21 -8.34 -10.62
N ASP A 111 -9.42 -8.88 -10.75
CA ASP A 111 -10.43 -8.44 -11.71
C ASP A 111 -11.49 -7.51 -11.09
N THR A 112 -11.24 -7.00 -9.89
CA THR A 112 -12.11 -6.14 -9.05
C THR A 112 -13.36 -6.81 -8.48
N CYS A 113 -13.71 -8.02 -8.92
CA CYS A 113 -14.98 -8.68 -8.61
C CYS A 113 -14.79 -10.01 -7.91
N SER A 114 -13.72 -10.74 -8.25
CA SER A 114 -13.35 -12.01 -7.64
C SER A 114 -12.67 -11.81 -6.29
N GLU A 115 -12.25 -12.92 -5.70
CA GLU A 115 -11.45 -12.87 -4.49
C GLU A 115 -10.20 -11.97 -4.69
N MET A 116 -9.63 -11.40 -3.63
CA MET A 116 -8.46 -10.51 -3.66
C MET A 116 -7.36 -11.03 -2.73
N ASN A 117 -6.09 -10.85 -3.06
CA ASN A 117 -5.02 -11.14 -2.10
C ASN A 117 -4.62 -9.87 -1.35
N THR A 118 -4.17 -10.03 -0.12
CA THR A 118 -3.53 -8.97 0.65
C THR A 118 -2.15 -9.45 1.08
N TYR A 119 -1.14 -8.61 1.01
CA TYR A 119 0.18 -8.92 1.54
C TYR A 119 0.79 -7.72 2.25
N ILE A 120 1.68 -8.04 3.19
CA ILE A 120 2.34 -7.05 4.03
C ILE A 120 3.83 -7.06 3.71
N LEU A 121 4.36 -5.88 3.43
CA LEU A 121 5.79 -5.65 3.28
C LEU A 121 6.32 -4.85 4.47
N GLU A 122 7.61 -4.98 4.77
CA GLU A 122 8.32 -4.15 5.74
C GLU A 122 9.57 -3.50 5.17
N SER A 123 9.98 -2.37 5.73
CA SER A 123 11.25 -1.71 5.42
C SER A 123 11.73 -0.84 6.60
N GLU A 124 13.02 -0.57 6.68
CA GLU A 124 13.62 0.41 7.62
C GLU A 124 13.41 1.85 7.16
N SER A 125 13.19 2.06 5.86
CA SER A 125 12.98 3.38 5.26
C SER A 125 12.00 3.34 4.11
N LEU A 126 11.27 4.44 3.88
CA LEU A 126 10.26 4.51 2.81
C LEU A 126 10.83 4.22 1.42
N THR A 127 12.08 4.62 1.17
CA THR A 127 12.80 4.42 -0.10
C THR A 127 13.81 3.28 -0.02
N GLY A 128 13.74 2.45 1.03
CA GLY A 128 14.63 1.33 1.29
C GLY A 128 14.33 0.09 0.46
N GLU A 129 14.85 -1.05 0.91
CA GLU A 129 14.47 -2.36 0.42
C GLU A 129 13.20 -2.82 1.17
N TRP A 130 12.16 -3.16 0.43
CA TRP A 130 10.92 -3.69 0.99
C TRP A 130 10.93 -5.22 0.95
N LYS A 131 10.64 -5.85 2.10
CA LYS A 131 10.67 -7.31 2.26
C LYS A 131 9.28 -7.84 2.56
N LEU A 132 8.93 -8.98 1.97
CA LEU A 132 7.65 -9.64 2.23
C LEU A 132 7.62 -10.23 3.65
N VAL A 133 6.69 -9.74 4.47
CA VAL A 133 6.40 -10.28 5.80
C VAL A 133 5.48 -11.47 5.68
N THR A 134 4.34 -11.28 5.01
CA THR A 134 3.32 -12.32 4.80
C THR A 134 2.51 -12.06 3.54
N TYR A 135 2.04 -13.15 2.90
CA TYR A 135 1.13 -13.13 1.76
C TYR A 135 -0.15 -13.87 2.14
N MET A 136 -1.26 -13.14 2.24
CA MET A 136 -2.57 -13.65 2.65
C MET A 136 -3.44 -13.84 1.41
N ARG A 137 -3.46 -15.07 0.91
CA ARG A 137 -4.26 -15.44 -0.26
C ARG A 137 -5.75 -15.34 0.06
N SER A 138 -6.53 -14.68 -0.80
CA SER A 138 -7.98 -14.54 -0.66
C SER A 138 -8.39 -14.05 0.74
N PHE A 139 -7.67 -13.06 1.27
CA PHE A 139 -7.90 -12.53 2.62
C PHE A 139 -9.28 -11.88 2.71
N CYS A 140 -10.12 -12.39 3.63
CA CYS A 140 -11.54 -12.06 3.71
C CYS A 140 -12.33 -12.33 2.42
N GLU A 141 -11.78 -13.15 1.54
CA GLU A 141 -12.18 -13.31 0.15
C GLU A 141 -12.10 -11.99 -0.64
N GLN A 142 -12.54 -10.83 -0.15
CA GLN A 142 -12.45 -9.53 -0.82
C GLN A 142 -12.21 -8.36 0.16
N ALA A 143 -11.13 -8.41 0.95
CA ALA A 143 -10.71 -7.29 1.81
C ALA A 143 -10.06 -6.14 1.04
N PHE A 144 -10.32 -4.90 1.46
CA PHE A 144 -9.75 -3.68 0.89
C PHE A 144 -9.54 -2.60 1.97
N PHE A 145 -8.77 -1.54 1.62
CA PHE A 145 -8.31 -0.49 2.55
C PHE A 145 -7.60 -1.02 3.80
N VAL A 146 -6.86 -2.13 3.68
CA VAL A 146 -6.11 -2.71 4.79
C VAL A 146 -5.06 -1.71 5.27
N ASN A 147 -5.05 -1.42 6.57
CA ASN A 147 -4.13 -0.47 7.18
C ASN A 147 -3.88 -0.80 8.66
N PHE A 148 -2.85 -0.18 9.23
CA PHE A 148 -2.48 -0.34 10.64
C PHE A 148 -2.48 1.04 11.32
N PRO A 149 -3.53 1.45 12.04
CA PRO A 149 -3.56 2.77 12.66
C PRO A 149 -2.51 2.86 13.78
N THR A 150 -1.57 3.81 13.67
CA THR A 150 -0.42 3.94 14.59
C THR A 150 -0.80 4.08 16.07
N LYS A 151 -1.98 4.66 16.35
CA LYS A 151 -2.51 4.83 17.71
C LYS A 151 -2.71 3.51 18.47
N PHE A 152 -2.87 2.40 17.75
CA PHE A 152 -3.15 1.08 18.33
C PHE A 152 -1.98 0.10 18.14
N ILE A 153 -0.76 0.63 18.11
CA ILE A 153 0.47 -0.17 18.18
C ILE A 153 0.87 -0.28 19.66
N SER A 154 1.17 -1.49 20.13
CA SER A 154 1.62 -1.73 21.50
C SER A 154 2.95 -1.03 21.81
N PRO A 155 3.29 -0.80 23.10
CA PRO A 155 4.54 -0.15 23.48
C PRO A 155 5.81 -0.83 22.95
N ASP A 156 5.77 -2.15 22.75
CA ASP A 156 6.86 -2.95 22.16
C ASP A 156 6.75 -3.12 20.63
N GLY A 157 5.69 -2.58 20.03
CA GLY A 157 5.43 -2.63 18.59
C GLY A 157 4.97 -3.98 18.05
N ARG A 158 4.85 -5.02 18.88
CA ARG A 158 4.57 -6.39 18.41
C ARG A 158 3.10 -6.65 18.16
N LYS A 159 2.21 -5.95 18.87
CA LYS A 159 0.77 -6.03 18.67
C LYS A 159 0.27 -4.78 17.97
N MET A 160 -0.56 -4.97 16.95
CA MET A 160 -1.14 -3.89 16.17
C MET A 160 -2.60 -4.18 15.89
N ILE A 161 -3.41 -3.14 15.69
CA ILE A 161 -4.75 -3.31 15.11
C ILE A 161 -4.63 -3.26 13.59
N MET A 162 -5.07 -4.33 12.92
CA MET A 162 -5.36 -4.31 11.49
C MET A 162 -6.79 -3.80 11.29
N CYS A 163 -6.91 -2.72 10.51
CA CYS A 163 -8.17 -2.11 10.12
C CYS A 163 -8.41 -2.35 8.63
N TYR A 164 -9.60 -2.83 8.26
CA TYR A 164 -9.98 -3.07 6.87
C TYR A 164 -11.51 -3.06 6.70
N SER A 165 -11.96 -3.14 5.45
CA SER A 165 -13.34 -3.46 5.11
C SER A 165 -13.36 -4.58 4.08
N ALA A 166 -14.49 -5.27 3.93
CA ALA A 166 -14.60 -6.37 2.98
C ALA A 166 -15.97 -6.40 2.31
N ASN A 167 -16.00 -6.85 1.06
CA ASN A 167 -17.25 -6.93 0.30
C ASN A 167 -17.78 -8.36 0.30
N PHE A 168 -19.12 -8.47 0.34
CA PHE A 168 -19.86 -9.72 0.38
C PHE A 168 -20.94 -9.71 -0.70
N ALA A 169 -20.54 -9.33 -1.92
CA ALA A 169 -21.45 -9.30 -3.05
C ALA A 169 -22.09 -10.70 -3.23
N PRO A 170 -23.43 -10.82 -3.20
CA PRO A 170 -24.10 -12.12 -3.10
C PRO A 170 -23.90 -13.05 -4.31
N GLN A 171 -23.29 -12.58 -5.41
CA GLN A 171 -23.04 -13.37 -6.63
C GLN A 171 -21.80 -12.87 -7.41
N ALA A 172 -20.68 -12.62 -6.74
CA ALA A 172 -19.42 -12.36 -7.44
C ALA A 172 -19.05 -13.56 -8.33
N ASN A 173 -19.26 -13.46 -9.65
CA ASN A 173 -18.98 -14.52 -10.63
C ASN A 173 -19.62 -15.88 -10.30
N GLY A 174 -20.81 -15.90 -9.71
CA GLY A 174 -21.51 -17.14 -9.31
C GLY A 174 -20.99 -17.78 -8.02
N HIS A 175 -20.06 -17.13 -7.32
CA HIS A 175 -19.59 -17.50 -5.99
C HIS A 175 -20.12 -16.51 -4.94
N ALA A 176 -20.61 -17.02 -3.82
CA ALA A 176 -21.01 -16.19 -2.69
C ALA A 176 -19.79 -15.96 -1.79
N LEU A 177 -19.32 -14.72 -1.71
CA LEU A 177 -18.17 -14.37 -0.88
C LEU A 177 -18.47 -14.58 0.60
N ARG A 178 -17.50 -15.10 1.35
CA ARG A 178 -17.61 -15.45 2.77
C ARG A 178 -16.73 -14.58 3.64
N SER A 179 -17.23 -14.35 4.86
CA SER A 179 -16.48 -13.72 5.94
C SER A 179 -15.40 -14.69 6.44
N ASN A 180 -14.13 -14.41 6.13
CA ASN A 180 -12.98 -15.22 6.55
C ASN A 180 -11.71 -14.36 6.73
N PRO A 181 -11.42 -13.86 7.93
CA PRO A 181 -11.83 -14.42 9.22
C PRO A 181 -13.31 -14.18 9.56
N PRO A 182 -13.89 -14.96 10.48
CA PRO A 182 -15.23 -14.68 11.00
C PRO A 182 -15.32 -13.22 11.50
N GLU A 183 -16.51 -12.62 11.38
CA GLU A 183 -16.81 -11.23 11.78
C GLU A 183 -16.33 -10.13 10.83
N SER A 184 -15.63 -10.47 9.75
CA SER A 184 -15.41 -9.51 8.68
C SER A 184 -16.74 -9.03 8.07
N SER A 185 -16.81 -7.73 7.73
CA SER A 185 -18.05 -7.06 7.33
C SER A 185 -17.77 -5.93 6.31
N PRO A 186 -18.80 -5.44 5.59
CA PRO A 186 -18.68 -4.27 4.73
C PRO A 186 -18.56 -2.96 5.50
N GLY A 187 -18.56 -3.02 6.84
CA GLY A 187 -18.18 -1.91 7.70
C GLY A 187 -16.67 -1.87 7.97
N MET A 188 -16.30 -1.05 8.94
CA MET A 188 -14.94 -1.01 9.47
C MET A 188 -14.73 -2.20 10.41
N VAL A 189 -13.78 -3.07 10.07
CA VAL A 189 -13.35 -4.20 10.90
C VAL A 189 -12.02 -3.84 11.52
N MET A 190 -11.88 -4.08 12.83
CA MET A 190 -10.64 -3.88 13.58
C MET A 190 -10.31 -5.18 14.31
N THR A 191 -9.15 -5.74 14.04
CA THR A 191 -8.69 -7.00 14.67
C THR A 191 -7.26 -6.85 15.18
N GLU A 192 -6.96 -7.40 16.35
CA GLU A 192 -5.60 -7.46 16.88
C GLU A 192 -4.79 -8.49 16.10
N ILE A 193 -3.59 -8.11 15.68
CA ILE A 193 -2.60 -8.98 15.10
C ILE A 193 -1.31 -8.93 15.92
N GLU A 194 -0.53 -10.00 15.85
CA GLU A 194 0.76 -10.11 16.51
C GLU A 194 1.85 -10.46 15.49
N LEU A 195 2.95 -9.71 15.55
CA LEU A 195 4.16 -9.99 14.79
C LEU A 195 4.95 -11.09 15.50
N LEU A 196 5.03 -12.26 14.86
CA LEU A 196 5.78 -13.40 15.37
C LEU A 196 7.29 -13.20 15.16
N GLU A 197 8.09 -13.62 16.14
CA GLU A 197 9.54 -13.76 15.95
C GLU A 197 9.83 -14.84 14.91
N ARG A 198 10.81 -14.58 14.04
CA ARG A 198 11.40 -15.60 13.17
C ARG A 198 12.61 -16.23 13.83
#